data_AF-A0A8J8MNV3-F1
#
_entry.id   AF-A0A8J8MNV3-F1
#
_cell.length_a   1.000
_cell.length_b   1.000
_cell.length_c   1.000
_cell.angle_alpha   90.00
_cell.angle_beta   90.00
_cell.angle_gamma   90.00
#
_symmetry.space_group_name_H-M   'P 1'
#
loop_
_entity.id
_entity.type
_entity.pdbx_description
1 polymer ?
#
loop_
_entity_poly.entity_id
_entity_poly.type
_entity_poly.pdbx_seq_one_letter_code
_entity_poly.pdbx_strand_id
1 'polypeptide(L)'
;MCAGMLKIRFKQVLQESEALFSRVLMEENMATYVEDIYCMYEKLKNETHRFQNIYMVYLDFAQAIHAIYKYLKEHQVTEEDALIVLCELCIETTHMVLDRFSFIQLAYYYAVKKAYLKLIITHALTSLDSLQMAQELEEQVLDVELEKSMKACHIEEYFAYHHVEELIEIVYIMESSFDIFLDRVTSKDHEDRIIERII
;
A
#
# COMPACT_ATOMS: atom_id res chain seq x y z
N MET A 1 -20.60 10.11 13.80
CA MET A 1 -19.29 10.35 14.45
C MET A 1 -18.31 9.29 13.97
N CYS A 2 -17.78 9.39 12.75
CA CYS A 2 -16.87 8.36 12.17
C CYS A 2 -15.70 8.95 11.35
N ALA A 3 -15.44 10.26 11.43
CA ALA A 3 -14.35 10.88 10.64
C ALA A 3 -12.98 10.87 11.34
N GLY A 4 -12.92 10.43 12.61
CA GLY A 4 -11.71 10.45 13.44
C GLY A 4 -10.89 9.15 13.44
N MET A 5 -11.52 7.99 13.24
CA MET A 5 -10.83 6.69 13.27
C MET A 5 -10.04 6.40 11.98
N LEU A 6 -10.59 6.79 10.82
CA LEU A 6 -9.92 6.64 9.51
C LEU A 6 -8.57 7.39 9.43
N LYS A 7 -8.42 8.50 10.17
CA LYS A 7 -7.22 9.35 10.19
C LYS A 7 -6.05 8.77 10.99
N ILE A 8 -6.30 7.73 11.80
CA ILE A 8 -5.31 7.17 12.74
C ILE A 8 -4.54 6.00 12.11
N ARG A 9 -5.15 5.23 11.19
CA ARG A 9 -4.53 3.97 10.73
C ARG A 9 -3.27 4.19 9.89
N PHE A 10 -3.27 5.14 8.95
CA PHE A 10 -2.06 5.41 8.17
C PHE A 10 -0.89 5.84 9.07
N LYS A 11 -1.15 6.68 10.09
CA LYS A 11 -0.14 7.02 11.10
C LYS A 11 0.36 5.81 11.87
N GLN A 12 -0.54 4.89 12.26
CA GLN A 12 -0.14 3.65 12.93
C GLN A 12 0.74 2.77 12.03
N VAL A 13 0.42 2.64 10.75
CA VAL A 13 1.26 1.90 9.79
C VAL A 13 2.65 2.52 9.73
N LEU A 14 2.74 3.85 9.60
CA LEU A 14 4.03 4.55 9.60
C LEU A 14 4.80 4.31 10.90
N GLN A 15 4.13 4.35 12.06
CA GLN A 15 4.73 4.07 13.38
C GLN A 15 5.19 2.62 13.52
N GLU A 16 4.37 1.65 13.09
CA GLU A 16 4.69 0.22 13.12
C GLU A 16 5.91 -0.09 12.22
N SER A 17 6.17 0.75 11.21
CA SER A 17 7.30 0.63 10.27
C SER A 17 8.52 1.50 10.63
N GLU A 18 8.64 2.02 11.85
CA GLU A 18 9.77 2.86 12.30
C GLU A 18 11.14 2.27 11.95
N ALA A 19 11.29 0.95 12.09
CA ALA A 19 12.54 0.24 11.81
C ALA A 19 12.95 0.23 10.33
N LEU A 20 12.02 0.49 9.39
CA LEU A 20 12.34 0.69 7.98
C LEU A 20 12.89 2.10 7.76
N PHE A 21 12.19 3.09 8.29
CA PHE A 21 12.54 4.50 8.14
C PHE A 21 13.87 4.85 8.82
N SER A 22 14.18 4.25 9.97
CA SER A 22 15.43 4.49 10.71
C SER A 22 16.68 4.02 9.97
N ARG A 23 16.54 3.18 8.93
CA ARG A 23 17.68 2.74 8.09
C ARG A 23 18.15 3.82 7.12
N VAL A 24 17.24 4.71 6.71
CA VAL A 24 17.49 5.69 5.65
C VAL A 24 17.39 7.14 6.14
N LEU A 25 16.71 7.39 7.26
CA LEU A 25 16.54 8.71 7.85
C LEU A 25 17.51 8.95 9.01
N MET A 26 17.96 10.19 9.15
CA MET A 26 18.71 10.66 10.33
C MET A 26 17.79 10.80 11.56
N GLU A 27 18.35 10.73 12.77
CA GLU A 27 17.59 10.78 14.05
C GLU A 27 16.67 12.00 14.15
N GLU A 28 17.13 13.16 13.68
CA GLU A 28 16.35 14.40 13.69
C GLU A 28 15.09 14.33 12.80
N ASN A 29 15.14 13.56 11.71
CA ASN A 29 14.01 13.37 10.80
C ASN A 29 13.04 12.30 11.33
N MET A 30 13.56 11.28 12.02
CA MET A 30 12.75 10.22 12.65
C MET A 30 11.80 10.74 13.73
N ALA A 31 12.08 11.88 14.35
CA ALA A 31 11.21 12.44 15.39
C ALA A 31 9.85 12.94 14.85
N THR A 32 9.75 13.29 13.56
CA THR A 32 8.56 13.94 12.99
C THR A 32 7.99 13.26 11.73
N TYR A 33 8.68 12.26 11.15
CA TYR A 33 8.30 11.67 9.86
C TYR A 33 6.84 11.25 9.77
N VAL A 34 6.27 10.66 10.83
CA VAL A 34 4.86 10.21 10.84
C VAL A 34 3.91 11.37 10.59
N GLU A 35 4.11 12.49 11.29
CA GLU A 35 3.23 13.66 11.19
C GLU A 35 3.44 14.40 9.86
N ASP A 36 4.68 14.49 9.41
CA ASP A 36 5.02 15.17 8.15
C ASP A 36 4.49 14.41 6.94
N ILE A 37 4.71 13.09 6.87
CA ILE A 37 4.15 12.22 5.82
C ILE A 37 2.63 12.27 5.84
N TYR A 38 2.00 12.21 7.03
CA TYR A 38 0.55 12.29 7.13
C TYR A 38 0.02 13.65 6.63
N CYS A 39 0.70 14.74 6.94
CA CYS A 39 0.34 16.07 6.43
C CYS A 39 0.48 16.15 4.90
N MET A 40 1.51 15.53 4.32
CA MET A 40 1.67 15.45 2.86
C MET A 40 0.54 14.64 2.23
N TYR A 41 0.18 13.51 2.83
CA TYR A 41 -0.92 12.67 2.38
C TYR A 41 -2.25 13.42 2.37
N GLU A 42 -2.62 14.11 3.46
CA GLU A 42 -3.86 14.91 3.51
C GLU A 42 -3.87 16.04 2.46
N LYS A 43 -2.71 16.63 2.14
CA LYS A 43 -2.61 17.61 1.05
C LYS A 43 -2.92 16.96 -0.31
N LEU A 44 -2.35 15.80 -0.59
CA LEU A 44 -2.59 15.07 -1.84
C LEU A 44 -4.06 14.63 -1.96
N LYS A 45 -4.71 14.22 -0.87
CA LYS A 45 -6.15 13.87 -0.86
C LYS A 45 -7.06 15.02 -1.30
N ASN A 46 -6.66 16.27 -1.07
CA ASN A 46 -7.48 17.42 -1.50
C ASN A 46 -7.52 17.57 -3.04
N GLU A 47 -6.63 16.89 -3.75
CA GLU A 47 -6.56 16.88 -5.21
C GLU A 47 -7.35 15.74 -5.86
N THR A 48 -8.00 14.88 -5.07
CA THR A 48 -8.77 13.70 -5.55
C THR A 48 -9.79 14.03 -6.64
N HIS A 49 -10.36 15.23 -6.63
CA HIS A 49 -11.29 15.70 -7.66
C HIS A 49 -10.71 15.73 -9.08
N ARG A 50 -9.39 15.71 -9.25
CA ARG A 50 -8.70 15.70 -10.55
C ARG A 50 -8.61 14.30 -11.18
N PHE A 51 -8.83 13.26 -10.40
CA PHE A 51 -8.57 11.87 -10.77
C PHE A 51 -9.81 10.98 -10.61
N GLN A 52 -10.98 11.51 -10.98
CA GLN A 52 -12.27 10.83 -10.81
C GLN A 52 -12.41 9.50 -11.58
N ASN A 53 -11.58 9.27 -12.59
CA ASN A 53 -11.54 8.04 -13.37
C ASN A 53 -10.81 6.89 -12.66
N ILE A 54 -10.06 7.21 -11.60
CA ILE A 54 -9.30 6.24 -10.82
C ILE A 54 -10.17 5.76 -9.67
N TYR A 55 -10.25 4.45 -9.46
CA TYR A 55 -10.98 3.89 -8.33
C TYR A 55 -10.38 4.41 -7.02
N MET A 56 -11.23 4.94 -6.14
CA MET A 56 -10.83 5.73 -4.97
C MET A 56 -9.83 5.02 -4.06
N VAL A 57 -9.97 3.70 -3.91
CA VAL A 57 -9.05 2.89 -3.09
C VAL A 57 -7.63 2.86 -3.66
N TYR A 58 -7.51 2.75 -4.98
CA TYR A 58 -6.21 2.77 -5.66
C TYR A 58 -5.59 4.16 -5.63
N LEU A 59 -6.42 5.19 -5.77
CA LEU A 59 -5.97 6.57 -5.64
C LEU A 59 -5.50 6.90 -4.22
N ASP A 60 -6.23 6.45 -3.19
CA ASP A 60 -5.82 6.63 -1.78
C ASP A 60 -4.47 5.94 -1.51
N PHE A 61 -4.26 4.74 -2.06
CA PHE A 61 -2.98 4.03 -2.00
C PHE A 61 -1.86 4.80 -2.72
N ALA A 62 -2.08 5.23 -3.96
CA ALA A 62 -1.09 6.00 -4.73
C ALA A 62 -0.70 7.31 -4.03
N GLN A 63 -1.67 8.01 -3.44
CA GLN A 63 -1.43 9.22 -2.66
C GLN A 63 -0.62 8.92 -1.39
N ALA A 64 -0.83 7.78 -0.73
CA ALA A 64 -0.07 7.40 0.46
C ALA A 64 1.39 7.08 0.14
N ILE A 65 1.65 6.26 -0.88
CA ILE A 65 3.03 5.95 -1.30
C ILE A 65 3.74 7.19 -1.86
N HIS A 66 3.03 8.07 -2.58
CA HIS A 66 3.58 9.33 -3.05
C HIS A 66 3.93 10.26 -1.88
N ALA A 67 3.10 10.35 -0.84
CA ALA A 67 3.42 11.14 0.35
C ALA A 67 4.70 10.66 1.04
N ILE A 68 4.86 9.34 1.21
CA ILE A 68 6.06 8.74 1.79
C ILE A 68 7.27 9.03 0.90
N TYR A 69 7.15 8.76 -0.40
CA TYR A 69 8.23 8.99 -1.37
C TYR A 69 8.70 10.44 -1.33
N LYS A 70 7.77 11.39 -1.42
CA LYS A 70 8.06 12.82 -1.38
C LYS A 70 8.81 13.21 -0.11
N TYR A 71 8.38 12.71 1.04
CA TYR A 71 9.06 12.96 2.31
C TYR A 71 10.51 12.45 2.28
N LEU A 72 10.74 11.22 1.80
CA LEU A 72 12.08 10.63 1.68
C LEU A 72 12.97 11.46 0.75
N LYS A 73 12.44 11.91 -0.40
CA LYS A 73 13.18 12.78 -1.34
C LYS A 73 13.51 14.15 -0.76
N GLU A 74 12.60 14.77 -0.02
CA GLU A 74 12.85 16.05 0.68
C GLU A 74 13.97 15.94 1.72
N HIS A 75 14.17 14.74 2.28
CA HIS A 75 15.23 14.42 3.25
C HIS A 75 16.46 13.75 2.61
N GLN A 76 16.67 13.96 1.30
CA GLN A 76 17.86 13.54 0.56
C GLN A 76 18.10 12.02 0.52
N VAL A 77 17.07 11.20 0.77
CA VAL A 77 17.13 9.76 0.53
C VAL A 77 17.23 9.53 -0.99
N THR A 78 18.07 8.58 -1.39
CA THR A 78 18.22 8.24 -2.81
C THR A 78 16.92 7.67 -3.36
N GLU A 79 16.72 7.74 -4.68
CA GLU A 79 15.54 7.14 -5.31
C GLU A 79 15.46 5.63 -5.04
N GLU A 80 16.58 4.93 -5.24
CA GLU A 80 16.71 3.50 -4.98
C GLU A 80 16.33 3.13 -3.54
N ASP A 81 16.92 3.79 -2.54
CA ASP A 81 16.61 3.53 -1.13
C ASP A 81 15.15 3.84 -0.80
N ALA A 82 14.59 4.89 -1.39
CA ALA A 82 13.19 5.25 -1.18
C ALA A 82 12.23 4.20 -1.76
N LEU A 83 12.52 3.69 -2.95
CA LEU A 83 11.75 2.60 -3.58
C LEU A 83 11.88 1.31 -2.77
N ILE A 84 13.07 0.97 -2.26
CA ILE A 84 13.29 -0.18 -1.39
C ILE A 84 12.41 -0.08 -0.13
N VAL A 85 12.43 1.07 0.56
CA VAL A 85 11.60 1.29 1.76
C VAL A 85 10.12 1.13 1.45
N LEU A 86 9.64 1.66 0.32
CA LEU A 86 8.24 1.52 -0.11
C LEU A 86 7.86 0.08 -0.45
N CYS A 87 8.75 -0.66 -1.12
CA CYS A 87 8.57 -2.07 -1.41
C CYS A 87 8.48 -2.89 -0.11
N GLU A 88 9.43 -2.72 0.80
CA GLU A 88 9.45 -3.40 2.10
C GLU A 88 8.19 -3.08 2.91
N LEU A 89 7.78 -1.82 2.95
CA LEU A 89 6.55 -1.39 3.63
C LEU A 89 5.30 -2.11 3.09
N CYS A 90 5.16 -2.21 1.75
CA CYS A 90 4.03 -2.87 1.12
C CYS A 90 4.01 -4.38 1.43
N ILE A 91 5.18 -5.02 1.37
CA ILE A 91 5.33 -6.46 1.64
C ILE A 91 5.05 -6.76 3.12
N GLU A 92 5.65 -6.03 4.05
CA GLU A 92 5.46 -6.21 5.49
C GLU A 92 4.00 -5.98 5.89
N THR A 93 3.39 -4.89 5.41
CA THR A 93 1.97 -4.59 5.68
C THR A 93 1.06 -5.68 5.13
N THR A 94 1.35 -6.20 3.93
CA THR A 94 0.60 -7.31 3.34
C THR A 94 0.72 -8.57 4.21
N HIS A 95 1.93 -8.94 4.61
CA HIS A 95 2.16 -10.12 5.45
C HIS A 95 1.43 -10.00 6.79
N MET A 96 1.52 -8.84 7.47
CA MET A 96 0.82 -8.59 8.73
C MET A 96 -0.69 -8.78 8.64
N VAL A 97 -1.27 -8.53 7.46
CA VAL A 97 -2.70 -8.70 7.20
C VAL A 97 -3.01 -10.15 6.91
N LEU A 98 -2.23 -10.79 6.03
CA LEU A 98 -2.45 -12.17 5.60
C LEU A 98 -2.22 -13.18 6.72
N ASP A 99 -1.27 -12.94 7.62
CA ASP A 99 -1.00 -13.79 8.80
C ASP A 99 -2.20 -13.88 9.77
N ARG A 100 -3.16 -12.95 9.67
CA ARG A 100 -4.39 -12.98 10.48
C ARG A 100 -5.45 -13.94 9.95
N PHE A 101 -5.30 -14.41 8.72
CA PHE A 101 -6.23 -15.35 8.11
C PHE A 101 -5.73 -16.79 8.31
N SER A 102 -6.65 -17.70 8.62
CA SER A 102 -6.34 -19.13 8.54
C SER A 102 -6.07 -19.55 7.09
N PHE A 103 -5.30 -20.62 6.91
CA PHE A 103 -5.04 -21.21 5.59
C PHE A 103 -6.33 -21.47 4.78
N ILE A 104 -7.40 -21.93 5.44
CA ILE A 104 -8.70 -22.18 4.80
C ILE A 104 -9.33 -20.88 4.29
N GLN A 105 -9.25 -19.80 5.07
CA GLN A 105 -9.75 -18.49 4.66
C GLN A 105 -8.95 -17.93 3.48
N LEU A 106 -7.61 -18.02 3.53
CA LEU A 106 -6.74 -17.59 2.43
C LEU A 106 -7.05 -18.36 1.14
N ALA A 107 -7.19 -19.68 1.23
CA ALA A 107 -7.53 -20.52 0.08
C ALA A 107 -8.92 -20.19 -0.49
N TYR A 108 -9.91 -19.95 0.37
CA TYR A 108 -11.25 -19.54 -0.06
C TYR A 108 -11.21 -18.21 -0.80
N TYR A 109 -10.57 -17.19 -0.22
CA TYR A 109 -10.52 -15.88 -0.85
C TYR A 109 -9.70 -15.89 -2.14
N TYR A 110 -8.59 -16.64 -2.20
CA TYR A 110 -7.83 -16.77 -3.44
C TYR A 110 -8.63 -17.42 -4.56
N ALA A 111 -9.37 -18.50 -4.26
CA ALA A 111 -10.11 -19.26 -5.25
C ALA A 111 -11.42 -18.58 -5.70
N VAL A 112 -12.06 -17.81 -4.81
CA VAL A 112 -13.44 -17.35 -5.02
C VAL A 112 -13.57 -15.82 -5.05
N LYS A 113 -12.70 -15.07 -4.37
CA LYS A 113 -12.80 -13.59 -4.25
C LYS A 113 -11.41 -12.90 -4.19
N LYS A 114 -10.55 -13.10 -5.20
CA LYS A 114 -9.20 -12.49 -5.26
C LYS A 114 -9.26 -10.95 -5.21
N ALA A 115 -10.27 -10.36 -5.83
CA ALA A 115 -10.56 -8.92 -5.77
C ALA A 115 -10.74 -8.40 -4.33
N TYR A 116 -11.38 -9.18 -3.46
CA TYR A 116 -11.58 -8.83 -2.06
C TYR A 116 -10.27 -8.86 -1.25
N LEU A 117 -9.36 -9.81 -1.53
CA LEU A 117 -8.02 -9.81 -0.93
C LEU A 117 -7.22 -8.59 -1.36
N LYS A 118 -7.22 -8.28 -2.66
CA LYS A 118 -6.56 -7.08 -3.18
C LYS A 118 -7.06 -5.82 -2.49
N LEU A 119 -8.36 -5.72 -2.28
CA LEU A 119 -8.98 -4.61 -1.58
C LEU A 119 -8.52 -4.55 -0.11
N ILE A 120 -8.57 -5.66 0.63
CA ILE A 120 -8.09 -5.75 2.02
C ILE A 120 -6.63 -5.29 2.15
N ILE A 121 -5.76 -5.82 1.27
CA ILE A 121 -4.32 -5.52 1.27
C ILE A 121 -4.10 -4.03 0.94
N THR A 122 -4.78 -3.51 -0.09
CA THR A 122 -4.67 -2.08 -0.49
C THR A 122 -5.12 -1.13 0.62
N HIS A 123 -6.21 -1.46 1.31
CA HIS A 123 -6.69 -0.67 2.44
C HIS A 123 -5.80 -0.79 3.67
N ALA A 124 -4.98 -1.83 3.79
CA ALA A 124 -4.18 -2.03 4.98
C ALA A 124 -3.12 -0.94 5.20
N LEU A 125 -2.62 -0.38 4.10
CA LEU A 125 -1.67 0.73 4.12
C LEU A 125 -2.34 2.06 4.48
N THR A 126 -3.61 2.25 4.14
CA THR A 126 -4.24 3.59 4.19
C THR A 126 -5.33 3.72 5.24
N SER A 127 -6.20 2.73 5.43
CA SER A 127 -7.45 2.93 6.16
C SER A 127 -8.20 1.68 6.65
N LEU A 128 -7.50 0.58 6.98
CA LEU A 128 -8.14 -0.66 7.45
C LEU A 128 -9.18 -0.42 8.58
N ASP A 129 -10.46 -0.39 8.21
CA ASP A 129 -11.59 -0.69 9.10
C ASP A 129 -12.30 -1.92 8.49
N SER A 130 -11.72 -3.09 8.78
CA SER A 130 -12.15 -4.38 8.23
C SER A 130 -13.62 -4.73 8.53
N LEU A 131 -14.20 -4.10 9.56
CA LEU A 131 -15.60 -4.25 9.95
C LEU A 131 -16.55 -3.43 9.06
N GLN A 132 -16.12 -2.26 8.58
CA GLN A 132 -16.93 -1.40 7.72
C GLN A 132 -16.95 -1.93 6.29
N MET A 133 -15.83 -2.43 5.79
CA MET A 133 -15.76 -3.07 4.47
C MET A 133 -16.60 -4.35 4.37
N ALA A 134 -16.56 -5.21 5.39
CA ALA A 134 -17.39 -6.41 5.44
C ALA A 134 -18.91 -6.12 5.46
N GLN A 135 -19.31 -4.91 5.86
CA GLN A 135 -20.70 -4.44 5.88
C GLN A 135 -21.10 -3.64 4.62
N GLU A 136 -20.16 -2.97 3.96
CA GLU A 136 -20.37 -2.20 2.73
C GLU A 136 -20.37 -3.07 1.45
N LEU A 137 -19.94 -4.34 1.55
CA LEU A 137 -19.94 -5.31 0.46
C LEU A 137 -21.32 -5.94 0.22
N GLU A 138 -22.31 -5.10 -0.09
CA GLU A 138 -23.45 -5.54 -0.88
C GLU A 138 -22.98 -5.72 -2.35
N GLU A 139 -23.05 -6.97 -2.78
CA GLU A 139 -22.38 -7.60 -3.91
C GLU A 139 -22.92 -7.08 -5.27
N GLN A 140 -22.02 -6.69 -6.19
CA GLN A 140 -22.02 -6.92 -7.66
C GLN A 140 -21.34 -5.81 -8.49
N VAL A 141 -21.26 -4.56 -8.02
CA VAL A 141 -20.64 -3.46 -8.80
C VAL A 141 -19.18 -3.20 -8.41
N LEU A 142 -18.83 -3.48 -7.15
CA LEU A 142 -17.48 -3.26 -6.59
C LEU A 142 -16.45 -4.28 -7.07
N ASP A 143 -16.87 -5.50 -7.43
CA ASP A 143 -15.96 -6.56 -7.90
C ASP A 143 -15.29 -6.21 -9.25
N VAL A 144 -16.00 -5.55 -10.16
CA VAL A 144 -15.49 -5.32 -11.54
C VAL A 144 -14.29 -4.37 -11.58
N GLU A 145 -14.30 -3.28 -10.81
CA GLU A 145 -13.15 -2.35 -10.76
C GLU A 145 -11.99 -2.91 -9.92
N LEU A 146 -12.29 -3.77 -8.95
CA LEU A 146 -11.26 -4.44 -8.16
C LEU A 146 -10.55 -5.58 -8.89
N GLU A 147 -11.27 -6.25 -9.78
CA GLU A 147 -10.71 -7.26 -10.69
C GLU A 147 -9.75 -6.66 -11.71
N LYS A 148 -9.95 -5.39 -12.10
CA LYS A 148 -9.01 -4.67 -12.96
C LYS A 148 -7.68 -4.43 -12.23
N SER A 149 -6.59 -4.45 -12.99
CA SER A 149 -5.30 -3.98 -12.46
C SER A 149 -5.37 -2.48 -12.18
N MET A 150 -4.60 -1.98 -11.20
CA MET A 150 -4.52 -0.55 -10.90
C MET A 150 -4.09 0.25 -12.15
N LYS A 151 -3.26 -0.36 -13.01
CA LYS A 151 -2.91 0.18 -14.32
C LYS A 151 -4.13 0.34 -15.24
N ALA A 152 -5.00 -0.66 -15.31
CA ALA A 152 -6.26 -0.58 -16.06
C ALA A 152 -7.25 0.44 -15.47
N CYS A 153 -7.00 0.91 -14.23
CA CYS A 153 -7.70 2.02 -13.59
C CYS A 153 -6.94 3.35 -13.70
N HIS A 154 -6.01 3.48 -14.66
CA HIS A 154 -5.33 4.74 -15.00
C HIS A 154 -4.45 5.33 -13.89
N ILE A 155 -3.95 4.52 -12.96
CA ILE A 155 -3.07 5.01 -11.88
C ILE A 155 -1.79 5.67 -12.39
N GLU A 156 -1.31 5.28 -13.57
CA GLU A 156 -0.16 5.88 -14.24
C GLU A 156 -0.38 7.36 -14.61
N GLU A 157 -1.63 7.77 -14.88
CA GLU A 157 -1.96 9.18 -15.15
C GLU A 157 -1.74 10.06 -13.91
N TYR A 158 -2.00 9.51 -12.72
CA TYR A 158 -1.72 10.19 -11.44
C TYR A 158 -0.22 10.39 -11.24
N PHE A 159 0.59 9.34 -11.42
CA PHE A 159 2.05 9.45 -11.23
C PHE A 159 2.71 10.34 -12.27
N ALA A 160 2.31 10.25 -13.53
CA ALA A 160 2.81 11.13 -14.58
C ALA A 160 2.47 12.61 -14.32
N TYR A 161 1.27 12.89 -13.80
CA TYR A 161 0.87 14.25 -13.43
C TYR A 161 1.76 14.84 -12.33
N HIS A 162 2.19 14.01 -11.38
CA HIS A 162 3.00 14.41 -10.24
C HIS A 162 4.51 14.23 -10.44
N HIS A 163 4.95 13.76 -11.62
CA HIS A 163 6.35 13.48 -11.95
C HIS A 163 7.02 12.50 -10.99
N VAL A 164 6.32 11.40 -10.70
CA VAL A 164 6.76 10.30 -9.83
C VAL A 164 6.48 8.94 -10.47
N GLU A 165 6.67 8.85 -11.79
CA GLU A 165 6.37 7.67 -12.62
C GLU A 165 7.06 6.38 -12.11
N GLU A 166 8.20 6.49 -11.45
CA GLU A 166 8.94 5.39 -10.80
C GLU A 166 8.08 4.63 -9.77
N LEU A 167 7.09 5.28 -9.15
CA LEU A 167 6.20 4.66 -8.17
C LEU A 167 5.26 3.60 -8.77
N ILE A 168 5.21 3.48 -10.10
CA ILE A 168 4.49 2.39 -10.76
C ILE A 168 5.07 1.01 -10.38
N GLU A 169 6.35 0.93 -10.02
CA GLU A 169 6.98 -0.31 -9.56
C GLU A 169 6.35 -0.81 -8.26
N ILE A 170 6.06 0.11 -7.34
CA ILE A 170 5.41 -0.20 -6.05
C ILE A 170 3.99 -0.73 -6.27
N VAL A 171 3.28 -0.24 -7.28
CA VAL A 171 1.97 -0.77 -7.67
C VAL A 171 2.08 -2.24 -8.08
N TYR A 172 3.06 -2.61 -8.91
CA TYR A 172 3.22 -4.00 -9.34
C TYR A 172 3.56 -4.93 -8.17
N ILE A 173 4.39 -4.48 -7.23
CA ILE A 173 4.69 -5.22 -6.00
C ILE A 173 3.40 -5.41 -5.18
N MET A 174 2.60 -4.36 -5.03
CA MET A 174 1.35 -4.44 -4.28
C MET A 174 0.34 -5.41 -4.90
N GLU A 175 0.20 -5.40 -6.23
CA GLU A 175 -0.69 -6.31 -6.95
C GLU A 175 -0.23 -7.77 -6.90
N SER A 176 1.08 -8.00 -6.80
CA SER A 176 1.70 -9.33 -6.76
C SER A 176 1.96 -9.84 -5.35
N SER A 177 1.75 -9.00 -4.33
CA SER A 177 2.14 -9.24 -2.93
C SER A 177 1.53 -10.52 -2.33
N PHE A 178 0.29 -10.85 -2.70
CA PHE A 178 -0.36 -12.09 -2.27
C PHE A 178 0.30 -13.33 -2.88
N ASP A 179 0.65 -13.27 -4.16
CA ASP A 179 1.29 -14.37 -4.87
C ASP A 179 2.73 -14.57 -4.33
N ILE A 180 3.44 -13.48 -4.03
CA ILE A 180 4.74 -13.49 -3.33
C ILE A 180 4.63 -14.15 -1.94
N PHE A 181 3.58 -13.82 -1.17
CA PHE A 181 3.34 -14.44 0.13
C PHE A 181 3.07 -15.94 0.02
N LEU A 182 2.23 -16.36 -0.92
CA LEU A 182 1.95 -17.78 -1.15
C LEU A 182 3.22 -18.54 -1.54
N ASP A 183 4.05 -17.99 -2.43
CA ASP A 183 5.33 -18.59 -2.80
C ASP A 183 6.22 -18.77 -1.57
N ARG A 184 6.30 -17.78 -0.68
CA ARG A 184 7.08 -17.87 0.58
C ARG A 184 6.54 -18.95 1.53
N VAL A 185 5.23 -19.06 1.69
CA VAL A 185 4.62 -20.02 2.64
C VAL A 185 4.63 -21.46 2.10
N THR A 186 4.58 -21.62 0.78
CA THR A 186 4.54 -22.95 0.13
C THR A 186 5.92 -23.48 -0.26
N SER A 187 6.91 -22.61 -0.48
CA SER A 187 8.31 -23.02 -0.67
C SER A 187 8.97 -23.26 0.70
N LYS A 188 9.23 -24.53 1.02
CA LYS A 188 10.06 -24.92 2.19
C LYS A 188 11.56 -24.62 2.01
N ASP A 189 11.95 -24.06 0.89
CA ASP A 189 13.32 -23.67 0.55
C ASP A 189 13.26 -22.34 -0.20
N HIS A 190 13.84 -21.28 0.39
CA HIS A 190 14.43 -20.08 -0.24
C HIS A 190 14.19 -18.80 0.56
N GLU A 191 14.90 -18.66 1.69
CA GLU A 191 15.08 -17.37 2.36
C GLU A 191 15.95 -16.38 1.55
N ASP A 192 16.64 -16.82 0.49
CA ASP A 192 17.66 -15.98 -0.18
C ASP A 192 17.24 -15.32 -1.51
N ARG A 193 16.03 -15.55 -2.06
CA ARG A 193 15.72 -15.18 -3.46
C ARG A 193 14.87 -13.95 -3.71
N ILE A 194 14.30 -13.33 -2.69
CA ILE A 194 13.38 -12.19 -2.92
C ILE A 194 14.17 -10.90 -3.22
N ILE A 195 15.38 -10.75 -2.68
CA ILE A 195 16.23 -9.57 -2.92
C ILE A 195 16.88 -9.59 -4.30
N GLU A 196 17.24 -10.77 -4.85
CA GLU A 196 17.90 -10.89 -6.17
C GLU A 196 16.96 -10.70 -7.39
N ARG A 197 15.65 -10.50 -7.18
CA ARG A 197 14.70 -10.24 -8.28
C ARG A 197 14.25 -8.80 -8.40
N ILE A 198 14.67 -7.94 -7.49
CA ILE A 198 14.24 -6.52 -7.40
C ILE A 198 15.43 -5.56 -7.64
N ILE A 199 16.67 -6.06 -7.75
CA ILE A 199 17.88 -5.31 -8.16
C ILE A 199 18.37 -5.88 -9.50
#